data_AF-A0A2D8JYX5-F1
#
_entry.id   AF-A0A2D8JYX5-F1
#
_cell.length_a   1.000
_cell.length_b   1.000
_cell.length_c   1.000
_cell.angle_alpha   90.00
_cell.angle_beta   90.00
_cell.angle_gamma   90.00
#
_symmetry.space_group_name_H-M   'P 1'
#
loop_
_entity.id
_entity.type
_entity.pdbx_description
1 polymer ?
#
loop_
_entity_poly.entity_id
_entity_poly.type
_entity_poly.pdbx_seq_one_letter_code
_entity_poly.pdbx_strand_id
1 'polypeptide(L)' 'RDFADRVLVMQRGEIVEQGTVRQIFENPQELYTQRLLAAGLDPDPDVQAEHRKARLALEKAGLESA' A
#
# COMPACT_ATOMS: atom_id res chain seq x y z
N ARG A 1 8.53 0.48 8.63
CA ARG A 1 8.85 1.80 8.03
C ARG A 1 10.35 1.90 7.69
N ASP A 2 11.05 0.77 7.72
CA ASP A 2 12.50 0.74 7.96
C ASP A 2 13.29 0.29 6.72
N PHE A 3 12.62 0.18 5.59
CA PHE A 3 13.15 -0.40 4.35
C PHE A 3 13.45 0.64 3.27
N ALA A 4 12.94 1.86 3.42
CA ALA A 4 13.05 2.92 2.42
C ALA A 4 13.29 4.29 3.07
N ASP A 5 14.11 5.13 2.43
CA ASP A 5 14.33 6.51 2.87
C ASP A 5 13.29 7.48 2.29
N ARG A 6 12.79 7.17 1.09
CA ARG A 6 11.84 8.01 0.33
C ARG A 6 10.67 7.20 -0.19
N VAL A 7 9.54 7.89 -0.38
CA VAL A 7 8.28 7.32 -0.85
C VAL A 7 7.72 8.18 -1.98
N LEU A 8 7.19 7.53 -3.00
CA LEU A 8 6.37 8.13 -4.05
C LEU A 8 4.98 7.50 -3.98
N VAL A 9 3.96 8.33 -3.96
CA VAL A 9 2.56 7.92 -4.04
C VAL A 9 2.07 8.23 -5.45
N MET A 10 1.52 7.21 -6.11
CA MET A 10 1.02 7.32 -7.47
C MET A 10 -0.47 7.05 -7.54
N GLN A 11 -1.15 7.76 -8.44
CA GLN A 11 -2.54 7.54 -8.76
C GLN A 11 -2.73 7.67 -10.26
N ARG A 12 -3.29 6.64 -10.90
CA ARG A 12 -3.60 6.64 -12.35
C ARG A 12 -2.40 6.97 -13.25
N GLY A 13 -1.22 6.48 -12.89
CA GLY A 13 0.01 6.70 -13.65
C GLY A 13 0.76 8.00 -13.33
N GLU A 14 0.16 8.88 -12.51
CA GLU A 14 0.79 10.14 -12.11
C GLU A 14 1.33 10.07 -10.68
N ILE A 15 2.46 10.74 -10.44
CA ILE A 15 2.98 10.94 -9.07
C ILE A 15 2.16 12.06 -8.44
N VAL A 16 1.43 11.74 -7.37
CA VAL A 16 0.58 12.70 -6.67
C VAL A 16 1.25 13.24 -5.40
N GLU A 17 2.14 12.47 -4.76
CA GLU A 17 2.90 12.93 -3.60
C GLU A 17 4.28 12.26 -3.54
N GLN A 18 5.29 12.99 -3.08
CA GLN A 18 6.64 12.44 -2.87
C GLN A 18 7.32 13.08 -1.66
N GLY A 19 8.07 12.30 -0.90
CA GLY A 19 8.73 12.79 0.31
C GLY A 19 9.59 11.73 1.00
N THR A 20 10.14 12.06 2.16
CA THR A 20 10.70 11.05 3.06
C THR A 20 9.60 10.17 3.62
N VAL A 21 9.94 8.97 4.08
CA VAL A 21 8.98 8.10 4.80
C VAL A 21 8.30 8.89 5.93
N ARG A 22 9.08 9.66 6.70
CA ARG A 22 8.54 10.46 7.79
C ARG A 22 7.50 11.47 7.31
N GLN A 23 7.79 12.22 6.25
CA GLN A 23 6.87 13.22 5.70
C GLN A 23 5.55 12.56 5.26
N ILE A 24 5.63 11.51 4.45
CA ILE A 24 4.43 10.86 3.90
C ILE A 24 3.59 10.20 4.98
N PHE A 25 4.21 9.58 5.98
CA PHE A 25 3.47 8.82 6.99
C PHE A 25 3.04 9.63 8.22
N GLU A 26 3.71 10.74 8.55
CA GLU A 26 3.35 11.59 9.69
C GLU A 26 2.58 12.85 9.29
N ASN A 27 2.84 13.39 8.10
CA ASN A 27 2.20 14.61 7.61
C ASN A 27 1.87 14.55 6.10
N PRO A 28 1.04 13.57 5.67
CA PRO A 28 0.62 13.46 4.28
C PRO A 28 -0.20 14.69 3.84
N GLN A 29 0.20 15.32 2.74
CA GLN A 29 -0.49 16.49 2.20
C GLN A 29 -1.65 16.11 1.27
N GLU A 30 -1.53 15.01 0.52
CA GLU A 30 -2.59 14.61 -0.40
C GLU A 30 -3.70 13.82 0.29
N LEU A 31 -4.95 14.19 -0.01
CA LEU A 31 -6.13 13.48 0.50
C LEU A 31 -6.14 12.01 0.09
N TYR A 32 -5.62 11.69 -1.10
CA TYR A 32 -5.50 10.31 -1.55
C TYR A 32 -4.51 9.50 -0.70
N THR A 33 -3.35 10.07 -0.41
CA THR A 33 -2.35 9.47 0.49
C THR A 33 -2.92 9.23 1.88
N GLN A 34 -3.65 10.20 2.43
CA GLN A 34 -4.33 10.05 3.73
C GLN A 34 -5.31 8.87 3.73
N ARG A 35 -6.11 8.72 2.66
CA ARG A 35 -7.05 7.60 2.52
C ARG A 35 -6.34 6.25 2.39
N LEU A 36 -5.24 6.18 1.65
CA LEU A 36 -4.41 4.98 1.52
C LEU A 36 -3.84 4.55 2.88
N LEU A 37 -3.29 5.50 3.64
CA LEU A 37 -2.73 5.23 4.96
C LEU A 37 -3.81 4.77 5.94
N ALA A 38 -5.00 5.39 5.90
CA ALA A 38 -6.15 5.00 6.72
C ALA A 38 -6.71 3.62 6.36
N ALA A 39 -6.51 3.15 5.12
CA ALA A 39 -6.95 1.82 4.68
C ALA A 39 -6.13 0.67 5.29
N GLY A 40 -5.08 0.95 6.08
CA GLY A 40 -4.32 -0.07 6.79
C GLY A 40 -3.27 -0.76 5.93
N LEU A 41 -2.45 0.03 5.22
CA LEU A 41 -1.23 -0.49 4.61
C LEU A 41 -0.27 -0.93 5.73
N ASP A 42 -0.25 -2.23 6.04
CA ASP A 42 0.79 -2.79 6.90
C ASP A 42 2.15 -2.65 6.18
N PRO A 43 3.14 -1.96 6.76
CA PRO A 43 4.43 -1.79 6.12
C PRO A 43 5.32 -3.04 6.22
N ASP A 44 4.97 -4.03 7.05
CA ASP A 44 5.76 -5.24 7.22
C ASP A 44 5.70 -6.11 5.93
N PRO A 45 6.85 -6.36 5.27
CA PRO A 45 6.89 -7.10 4.01
C PRO A 45 6.38 -8.53 4.14
N ASP A 46 6.53 -9.16 5.31
CA ASP A 46 6.07 -10.51 5.58
C ASP A 46 4.54 -10.53 5.72
N VAL A 47 3.99 -9.57 6.48
CA VAL A 47 2.53 -9.39 6.59
C VAL A 47 1.91 -9.12 5.21
N GLN A 48 2.56 -8.26 4.41
CA GLN A 48 2.11 -7.97 3.05
C GLN A 48 2.22 -9.18 2.12
N ALA A 49 3.24 -10.03 2.28
CA ALA A 49 3.37 -11.27 1.51
C ALA A 49 2.22 -12.24 1.82
N GLU A 50 1.84 -12.38 3.09
CA GLU A 50 0.72 -13.22 3.52
C GLU A 50 -0.62 -12.68 3.00
N HIS A 51 -0.87 -11.37 3.08
CA HIS A 51 -2.08 -10.78 2.48
C HIS A 51 -2.17 -11.00 0.96
N ARG A 52 -1.04 -10.91 0.24
CA ARG A 52 -1.00 -11.22 -1.20
C ARG A 52 -1.32 -12.69 -1.48
N LYS A 53 -0.76 -13.61 -0.70
CA LYS A 53 -1.06 -15.05 -0.82
C LYS A 53 -2.54 -15.32 -0.56
N ALA A 54 -3.11 -14.74 0.50
CA ALA A 54 -4.51 -14.88 0.86
C ALA A 54 -5.44 -14.37 -0.25
N ARG A 55 -5.14 -13.21 -0.84
CA ARG A 55 -5.91 -12.66 -1.97
C ARG A 55 -5.86 -13.57 -3.21
N LEU A 56 -4.69 -14.09 -3.56
CA LEU A 56 -4.53 -15.02 -4.69
C LEU A 56 -5.26 -16.35 -4.46
N ALA A 57 -5.29 -16.83 -3.21
CA ALA A 57 -6.02 -18.04 -2.84
C ALA A 57 -7.54 -17.83 -2.97
N LEU A 58 -8.06 -16.68 -2.55
CA LEU A 58 -9.47 -16.30 -2.73
C LEU A 58 -9.85 -16.18 -4.21
N GLU A 59 -8.99 -15.59 -5.04
CA GLU A 59 -9.19 -15.52 -6.50
C GLU A 59 -9.23 -16.92 -7.14
N LYS A 60 -8.33 -17.84 -6.74
CA LYS A 60 -8.34 -19.22 -7.23
C LYS A 60 -9.59 -19.99 -6.79
N ALA A 61 -9.98 -19.88 -5.52
CA ALA A 61 -11.17 -20.55 -5.01
C ALA A 61 -12.46 -20.06 -5.69
N GLY A 62 -12.54 -18.77 -6.04
CA GLY A 62 -13.64 -18.20 -6.81
C GLY A 62 -13.69 -18.67 -8.28
N LEU A 63 -12.54 -19.01 -8.86
CA LEU A 63 -12.43 -19.52 -10.24
C LEU A 63 -12.73 -21.03 -10.35
N GLU A 64 -12.44 -21.81 -9.31
CA GLU A 64 -12.73 -23.26 -9.25
C GLU A 64 -14.20 -23.58 -8.93
N SER A 65 -14.98 -22.57 -8.52
CA SER A 65 -16.40 -22.70 -8.18
C SER A 65 -17.35 -22.29 -9.33
N ALA A 66 -16.82 -21.95 -10.50
CA ALA A 66 -17.56 -21.55 -11.71
C ALA A 66 -17.41 -22.58 -12.83
#